data_AF-K1WX73-F1
#
_entry.id   AF-K1WX73-F1
#
_cell.length_a   1.000
_cell.length_b   1.000
_cell.length_c   1.000
_cell.angle_alpha   90.00
_cell.angle_beta   90.00
_cell.angle_gamma   90.00
#
_symmetry.space_group_name_H-M   'P 1'
#
loop_
_entity.id
_entity.type
_entity.pdbx_description
1 polymer ?
#
loop_
_entity_poly.entity_id
_entity_poly.type
_entity_poly.pdbx_seq_one_letter_code
_entity_poly.pdbx_strand_id
1 'polypeptide(L)'
;MLVTAIAAERGRLVENAKILSGRRREKAAALKATIEAEIRTLGMENAHFAVVFREIPEGDAAFNEKGIDDPEFYLSTNVGEELKPLRGIAS
;
A
#
# COMPACT_ATOMS: atom_id res chain seq x y z
N MET A 1 11.56 -32.23 15.99
CA MET A 1 10.62 -31.40 16.80
C MET A 1 10.83 -29.91 16.58
N LEU A 2 12.02 -29.34 16.84
CA LEU A 2 12.28 -27.89 16.66
C LEU A 2 12.11 -27.40 15.20
N VAL A 3 12.66 -28.12 14.21
CA VAL A 3 12.55 -27.75 12.79
C VAL A 3 11.09 -27.71 12.31
N THR A 4 10.26 -28.65 12.77
CA THR A 4 8.83 -28.71 12.44
C THR A 4 8.07 -27.53 13.03
N ALA A 5 8.39 -27.12 14.27
CA ALA A 5 7.77 -25.95 14.90
C ALA A 5 8.14 -24.64 14.17
N ILE A 6 9.41 -24.48 13.78
CA ILE A 6 9.87 -23.32 12.99
C ILE A 6 9.15 -23.27 11.64
N ALA A 7 9.02 -24.41 10.95
CA ALA A 7 8.31 -24.46 9.68
C ALA A 7 6.82 -24.10 9.81
N ALA A 8 6.16 -24.54 10.89
CA ALA A 8 4.77 -24.21 11.17
C ALA A 8 4.57 -22.70 11.43
N GLU A 9 5.42 -22.10 12.27
CA GLU A 9 5.35 -20.66 12.56
C GLU A 9 5.70 -19.82 11.32
N ARG A 10 6.62 -20.27 10.46
CA ARG A 10 6.86 -19.64 9.16
C ARG A 10 5.62 -19.65 8.27
N GLY A 11 4.89 -20.77 8.23
CA GLY A 11 3.62 -20.86 7.50
C GLY A 11 2.58 -19.85 8.00
N ARG A 12 2.45 -19.71 9.33
CA ARG A 12 1.53 -18.74 9.95
C ARG A 12 1.94 -17.29 9.65
N LEU A 13 3.24 -17.00 9.67
CA LEU A 13 3.77 -15.68 9.31
C LEU A 13 3.40 -15.30 7.87
N VAL A 14 3.61 -16.22 6.92
CA VAL A 14 3.26 -16.02 5.50
C VAL A 14 1.77 -15.77 5.33
N GLU A 15 0.92 -16.58 5.97
CA GLU A 15 -0.53 -16.44 5.87
C GLU A 15 -1.01 -15.09 6.44
N ASN A 16 -0.55 -14.74 7.63
CA ASN A 16 -0.90 -13.47 8.26
C ASN A 16 -0.43 -12.27 7.44
N ALA A 17 0.76 -12.35 6.84
CA ALA A 17 1.27 -11.30 5.96
C ALA A 17 0.41 -11.13 4.70
N LYS A 18 -0.04 -12.22 4.08
CA LYS A 18 -0.96 -12.17 2.93
C LYS A 18 -2.32 -11.57 3.32
N ILE A 19 -2.87 -11.97 4.48
CA ILE A 19 -4.11 -11.40 5.00
C ILE A 19 -3.96 -9.89 5.23
N LEU A 20 -2.88 -9.46 5.87
CA LEU A 20 -2.60 -8.04 6.11
C LEU A 20 -2.46 -7.26 4.79
N SER A 21 -1.72 -7.82 3.83
CA SER A 21 -1.49 -7.25 2.51
C SER A 21 -2.78 -7.10 1.69
N GLY A 22 -3.67 -8.10 1.76
CA GLY A 22 -5.01 -8.03 1.17
C GLY A 22 -5.87 -6.94 1.80
N ARG A 23 -5.92 -6.87 3.14
CA ARG A 23 -6.67 -5.83 3.86
C ARG A 23 -6.15 -4.43 3.56
N ARG A 24 -4.83 -4.26 3.41
CA ARG A 24 -4.23 -2.98 3.02
C ARG A 24 -4.69 -2.53 1.64
N ARG A 25 -4.74 -3.43 0.66
CA ARG A 25 -5.22 -3.11 -0.70
C ARG A 25 -6.71 -2.77 -0.73
N GLU A 26 -7.53 -3.49 0.03
CA GLU A 26 -8.95 -3.16 0.20
C GLU A 26 -9.12 -1.74 0.78
N LYS A 27 -8.42 -1.44 1.88
CA LYS A 27 -8.48 -0.11 2.50
C LYS A 27 -7.86 0.98 1.64
N ALA A 28 -6.83 0.68 0.84
CA ALA A 28 -6.27 1.62 -0.12
C ALA A 28 -7.27 2.05 -1.19
N ALA A 29 -8.10 1.12 -1.70
CA ALA A 29 -9.16 1.45 -2.65
C ALA A 29 -10.24 2.36 -2.03
N ALA A 30 -10.65 2.06 -0.80
CA ALA A 30 -11.60 2.91 -0.07
C ALA A 30 -11.02 4.30 0.26
N LEU A 31 -9.75 4.35 0.67
CA LEU A 31 -9.03 5.59 0.95
C LEU A 31 -8.92 6.46 -0.31
N LYS A 32 -8.61 5.87 -1.46
CA LYS A 32 -8.59 6.57 -2.75
C LYS A 32 -9.92 7.27 -3.02
N ALA A 33 -11.02 6.53 -2.97
CA ALA A 33 -12.34 7.09 -3.25
C ALA A 33 -12.68 8.25 -2.29
N THR A 34 -12.33 8.10 -1.00
CA THR A 34 -12.57 9.12 0.02
C THR A 34 -11.73 10.38 -0.24
N ILE A 35 -10.43 10.22 -0.49
CA ILE A 35 -9.52 11.35 -0.76
C ILE A 35 -9.91 12.08 -2.04
N GLU A 36 -10.20 11.37 -3.13
CA GLU A 36 -10.63 12.01 -4.38
C GLU A 36 -11.95 12.76 -4.23
N ALA A 37 -12.89 12.25 -3.42
CA ALA A 37 -14.13 12.97 -3.12
C ALA A 37 -13.87 14.29 -2.38
N GLU A 38 -13.00 14.28 -1.36
CA GLU A 38 -12.63 15.50 -0.61
C GLU A 38 -11.90 16.51 -1.49
N ILE A 39 -10.90 16.06 -2.28
CA ILE A 39 -10.12 16.93 -3.16
C ILE A 39 -11.00 17.60 -4.23
N ARG A 40 -12.03 16.90 -4.74
CA ARG A 40 -13.01 17.49 -5.66
C ARG A 40 -13.76 18.67 -5.05
N THR A 41 -14.04 18.64 -3.74
CA THR A 41 -14.70 19.77 -3.06
C THR A 41 -13.85 21.05 -3.04
N LEU A 42 -12.54 20.92 -3.25
CA LEU A 42 -11.58 22.02 -3.35
C LEU A 42 -11.42 22.55 -4.78
N GLY A 43 -12.26 22.12 -5.74
CA GLY A 43 -12.20 22.52 -7.15
C GLY A 43 -11.16 21.76 -7.98
N MET A 44 -10.60 20.68 -7.45
CA MET A 44 -9.61 19.84 -8.14
C MET A 44 -10.27 18.61 -8.76
N GLU A 45 -11.23 18.83 -9.67
CA GLU A 45 -12.13 17.80 -10.21
C GLU A 45 -11.40 16.62 -10.88
N ASN A 46 -10.22 16.90 -11.42
CA ASN A 46 -9.41 15.96 -12.20
C ASN A 46 -8.20 15.40 -11.44
N ALA A 47 -8.09 15.64 -10.13
CA ALA A 47 -7.02 15.08 -9.33
C ALA A 47 -7.20 13.56 -9.19
N HIS A 48 -6.09 12.83 -9.23
CA HIS A 48 -6.06 11.37 -9.06
C HIS A 48 -5.17 11.00 -7.88
N PHE A 49 -5.69 10.18 -6.97
CA PHE A 49 -4.94 9.65 -5.85
C PHE A 49 -4.67 8.15 -6.04
N ALA A 50 -3.50 7.69 -5.61
CA ALA A 50 -3.17 6.28 -5.61
C ALA A 50 -2.35 5.89 -4.38
N VAL A 51 -2.56 4.66 -3.92
CA VAL A 51 -1.61 3.97 -3.03
C VAL A 51 -0.83 2.97 -3.88
N VAL A 52 0.46 3.21 -4.03
CA VAL A 52 1.36 2.37 -4.81
C VAL A 52 2.03 1.37 -3.88
N PHE A 53 1.93 0.09 -4.21
CA PHE A 53 2.61 -0.99 -3.50
C PHE A 53 3.83 -1.41 -4.32
N ARG A 54 5.03 -1.32 -3.74
CA ARG A 54 6.26 -1.73 -4.42
C ARG A 54 6.36 -3.24 -4.55
N GLU A 55 7.20 -3.69 -5.48
CA GLU A 55 7.55 -5.10 -5.60
C GLU A 55 8.19 -5.58 -4.29
N ILE A 56 7.71 -6.73 -3.82
CA ILE A 56 8.13 -7.33 -2.56
C ILE A 56 9.28 -8.28 -2.89
N PRO A 57 10.42 -8.20 -2.18
CA PRO A 57 11.49 -9.19 -2.33
C PRO A 57 10.99 -10.62 -2.12
N GLU A 58 11.60 -11.60 -2.78
CA GLU A 58 11.23 -13.01 -2.54
C GLU A 58 11.78 -13.56 -1.23
N GLY A 59 11.11 -14.59 -0.70
CA GLY A 59 11.59 -15.33 0.47
C GLY A 59 11.48 -14.54 1.78
N ASP A 60 12.39 -14.81 2.72
CA ASP A 60 12.37 -14.19 4.06
C ASP A 60 12.70 -12.69 4.02
N ALA A 61 13.36 -12.21 2.96
CA ALA A 61 13.65 -10.79 2.76
C ALA A 61 12.40 -9.93 2.55
N ALA A 62 11.25 -10.55 2.24
CA ALA A 62 9.95 -9.90 2.15
C ALA A 62 9.48 -9.31 3.49
N PHE A 63 9.90 -9.90 4.62
CA PHE A 63 9.30 -9.64 5.92
C PHE A 63 10.07 -8.57 6.70
N ASN A 64 9.34 -7.60 7.23
CA ASN A 64 9.79 -6.70 8.27
C ASN A 64 8.76 -6.62 9.41
N GLU A 65 9.01 -5.79 10.42
CA GLU A 65 8.12 -5.61 11.57
C GLU A 65 6.73 -5.06 11.20
N LYS A 66 6.58 -4.51 9.99
CA LYS A 66 5.32 -4.01 9.42
C LYS A 66 4.69 -5.00 8.42
N GLY A 67 5.24 -6.19 8.23
CA GLY A 67 4.74 -7.18 7.28
C GLY A 67 5.51 -7.14 5.95
N ILE A 68 4.79 -7.36 4.84
CA ILE A 68 5.41 -7.55 3.50
C ILE A 68 5.23 -6.38 2.53
N ASP A 69 4.42 -5.39 2.90
CA ASP A 69 4.15 -4.25 2.01
C ASP A 69 4.96 -3.02 2.41
N ASP A 70 5.35 -2.23 1.40
CA ASP A 70 5.86 -0.87 1.53
C ASP A 70 4.99 0.08 0.70
N PRO A 71 3.79 0.46 1.19
CA PRO A 71 2.86 1.32 0.45
C PRO A 71 3.31 2.79 0.49
N GLU A 72 3.19 3.48 -0.64
CA GLU A 72 3.48 4.91 -0.77
C GLU A 72 2.30 5.64 -1.42
N PHE A 73 2.01 6.87 -0.95
CA PHE A 73 0.91 7.67 -1.48
C PHE A 73 1.36 8.55 -2.63
N TYR A 74 0.54 8.57 -3.68
CA TYR A 74 0.78 9.31 -4.91
C TYR A 74 -0.42 10.20 -5.24
N LEU A 75 -0.14 11.35 -5.84
CA LEU A 75 -1.14 12.32 -6.28
C LEU A 75 -0.73 12.90 -7.64
N SER A 76 -1.71 13.09 -8.52
CA SER A 76 -1.62 14.01 -9.65
C SER A 76 -2.72 15.04 -9.53
N THR A 77 -2.41 16.30 -9.84
CA THR A 77 -3.33 17.41 -9.59
C THR A 77 -4.08 17.87 -10.84
N ASN A 78 -3.55 17.53 -12.02
CA ASN A 78 -4.06 17.96 -13.31
C ASN A 78 -4.23 16.79 -14.29
N VAL A 79 -5.13 16.95 -15.25
CA VAL A 79 -5.28 16.00 -16.37
C VAL A 79 -3.97 15.92 -17.14
N GLY A 80 -3.50 14.69 -17.39
CA GLY A 80 -2.26 14.45 -18.13
C GLY A 80 -0.98 14.60 -17.30
N GLU A 81 -1.08 15.02 -16.03
CA GLU A 81 0.06 14.97 -15.12
C GLU A 81 0.28 13.53 -14.60
N GLU A 82 1.53 13.10 -14.60
CA GLU A 82 1.92 11.82 -13.98
C GLU A 82 1.67 11.82 -12.47
N LEU A 83 1.31 10.66 -11.93
CA LEU A 83 1.26 10.43 -10.48
C LEU A 83 2.66 10.58 -9.88
N LYS A 84 2.79 11.44 -8.88
CA LYS A 84 4.05 11.64 -8.14
C LYS A 84 3.89 11.32 -6.66
N PRO A 85 4.97 10.94 -5.96
CA PRO A 85 4.93 10.72 -4.52
C PRO A 85 4.42 11.97 -3.79
N LEU A 86 3.40 11.82 -2.95
CA LEU A 86 2.77 12.93 -2.23
C LEU A 86 3.78 13.69 -1.34
N ARG A 87 4.77 12.98 -0.80
CA ARG A 87 5.88 13.56 0.00
C ARG A 87 6.69 14.62 -0.74
N GLY A 88 6.67 14.62 -2.08
CA GLY A 88 7.36 15.59 -2.92
C GLY A 88 6.48 16.76 -3.37
N ILE A 89 5.20 16.76 -2.99
CA ILE A 89 4.20 17.74 -3.42
C ILE A 89 3.76 18.63 -2.24
N ALA A 90 3.60 18.04 -1.05
CA ALA A 90 3.21 18.77 0.15
C ALA A 90 4.46 19.21 0.95
N SER A 91 4.61 20.54 1.13
CA SER A 91 5.62 21.19 1.98
C SER A 91 5.01 21.74 3.25
#